data_AF-A0A367LV01-F1
#
_entry.id   AF-A0A367LV01-F1
#
_cell.length_a   1.000
_cell.length_b   1.000
_cell.length_c   1.000
_cell.angle_alpha   90.00
_cell.angle_beta   90.00
_cell.angle_gamma   90.00
#
_symmetry.space_group_name_H-M   'P 1'
#
loop_
_entity.id
_entity.type
_entity.pdbx_description
1 polymer ?
#
loop_
_entity_poly.entity_id
_entity_poly.type
_entity_poly.pdbx_seq_one_letter_code
_entity_poly.pdbx_strand_id
1 'polypeptide(L)'
;LVQPLFRRTAKGLEPTAAALALYVPVRHALHLLQAGLGSQETFDPHTARTFRLTMNDYAQLRLLPGLVTRLKTLAPRVTLEVRPDEGASIPAQLASGELDLAI
;
A
#
# COMPACT_ATOMS: atom_id res chain seq x y z
N LEU A 1 24.56 8.15 5.52
CA LEU A 1 23.86 7.53 6.67
C LEU A 1 24.74 6.41 7.21
N VAL A 2 25.20 6.50 8.46
CA VAL A 2 26.12 5.51 9.09
C VAL A 2 25.35 4.43 9.88
N GLN A 3 24.04 4.61 10.06
CA GLN A 3 23.16 3.70 10.81
C GLN A 3 22.54 2.64 9.90
N PRO A 4 22.47 1.36 10.31
CA PRO A 4 21.81 0.30 9.54
C PRO A 4 20.30 0.50 9.48
N LEU A 5 19.70 0.25 8.31
CA LEU A 5 18.25 0.36 8.10
C LEU A 5 17.48 -0.85 8.62
N PHE A 6 18.10 -2.02 8.67
CA PHE A 6 17.46 -3.24 9.14
C PHE A 6 18.35 -3.96 10.13
N ARG A 7 17.74 -4.62 11.12
CA ARG A 7 18.40 -5.54 12.04
C ARG A 7 17.86 -6.95 11.78
N ARG A 8 18.77 -7.92 11.81
CA ARG A 8 18.41 -9.33 11.71
C ARG A 8 17.98 -9.82 13.09
N THR A 9 16.76 -10.35 13.19
CA THR A 9 16.19 -10.96 14.39
C THR A 9 15.89 -12.44 14.13
N ALA A 10 15.59 -13.21 15.18
CA ALA A 10 15.22 -14.61 15.04
C ALA A 10 13.95 -14.83 14.18
N LYS A 11 13.12 -13.78 14.02
CA LYS A 11 11.89 -13.80 13.23
C LYS A 11 12.06 -13.26 11.81
N GLY A 12 13.23 -12.72 11.46
CA GLY A 12 13.51 -12.19 10.13
C GLY A 12 14.29 -10.88 10.13
N LEU A 13 13.94 -9.98 9.22
CA LEU A 13 14.50 -8.63 9.14
C LEU A 13 13.50 -7.64 9.72
N GLU A 14 13.91 -6.88 10.72
CA GLU A 14 13.11 -5.81 11.30
C GLU A 14 13.68 -4.43 10.94
N PRO A 15 12.83 -3.48 10.54
CA PRO A 15 13.27 -2.12 10.23
C PRO A 15 13.74 -1.39 11.50
N THR A 16 14.79 -0.57 11.38
CA THR A 16 15.21 0.35 12.45
C THR A 16 14.42 1.65 12.41
N ALA A 17 14.54 2.47 13.46
CA ALA A 17 13.95 3.81 13.47
C ALA A 17 14.39 4.67 12.26
N ALA A 18 15.63 4.49 11.79
CA ALA A 18 16.13 5.17 10.60
C ALA A 18 15.40 4.70 9.32
N ALA A 19 15.09 3.41 9.18
CA ALA A 19 14.31 2.92 8.05
C ALA A 19 12.86 3.38 8.08
N LEU A 20 12.23 3.38 9.26
CA LEU A 20 10.86 3.86 9.43
C LEU A 20 10.76 5.36 9.07
N ALA A 21 11.72 6.18 9.53
CA ALA A 21 11.76 7.60 9.20
C ALA A 21 11.98 7.85 7.69
N LEU A 22 12.69 6.96 7.00
CA LEU A 22 12.95 7.08 5.55
C LEU A 22 11.84 6.50 4.68
N TYR A 23 10.95 5.69 5.24
CA TYR A 23 9.92 4.99 4.47
C TYR A 23 9.06 5.95 3.64
N VAL A 24 8.45 6.94 4.30
CA VAL A 24 7.59 7.94 3.67
C VAL A 24 8.31 8.76 2.60
N PRO A 25 9.45 9.43 2.87
CA PRO A 25 10.12 10.26 1.85
C PRO A 25 10.65 9.46 0.67
N VAL A 26 11.16 8.23 0.89
CA VAL A 26 11.63 7.36 -0.19
C VAL A 26 10.47 6.92 -1.07
N ARG A 27 9.35 6.52 -0.47
CA ARG A 27 8.15 6.11 -1.21
C ARG A 27 7.60 7.25 -2.07
N HIS A 28 7.53 8.45 -1.51
CA HIS A 28 7.09 9.63 -2.23
C HIS A 28 8.04 9.97 -3.40
N ALA A 29 9.36 9.90 -3.19
CA ALA A 29 10.34 10.11 -4.26
C ALA A 29 10.20 9.08 -5.39
N LEU A 30 9.99 7.80 -5.06
CA LEU A 30 9.75 6.76 -6.06
C LEU A 30 8.46 7.03 -6.86
N HIS A 31 7.40 7.48 -6.19
CA HIS A 31 6.15 7.83 -6.86
C HIS A 31 6.34 8.99 -7.85
N LEU A 32 7.07 10.04 -7.44
CA LEU A 32 7.41 11.18 -8.30
C LEU A 32 8.27 10.77 -9.50
N LEU A 33 9.26 9.88 -9.29
CA LEU A 33 10.08 9.35 -10.37
C LEU A 33 9.24 8.53 -11.36
N GLN A 34 8.35 7.66 -10.87
CA GLN A 34 7.45 6.88 -11.72
C GLN A 34 6.53 7.78 -12.56
N ALA A 35 5.96 8.81 -11.95
CA ALA A 35 5.11 9.78 -12.64
C ALA A 35 5.90 10.59 -13.70
N GLY A 36 7.10 11.05 -13.36
CA GLY A 36 7.94 11.87 -14.24
C GLY A 36 8.55 11.10 -15.41
N LEU A 37 8.81 9.80 -15.25
CA LEU A 37 9.34 8.94 -16.30
C LEU A 37 8.29 8.53 -17.35
N GLY A 38 7.04 8.99 -17.22
CA GLY A 38 5.99 8.69 -18.19
C GLY A 38 5.55 7.23 -18.16
N SER A 39 5.99 6.46 -17.16
CA SER A 39 5.38 5.18 -16.81
C SER A 39 4.01 5.46 -16.20
N GLN A 40 3.04 5.83 -17.05
CA GLN A 40 1.68 5.34 -16.84
C GLN A 40 1.84 3.83 -16.87
N GLU A 41 2.07 3.24 -15.70
CA GLU A 41 2.01 1.81 -15.50
C GLU A 41 0.67 1.39 -16.07
N THR A 42 0.67 0.86 -17.29
CA THR A 42 -0.54 0.26 -17.85
C THR A 42 -0.94 -0.80 -16.86
N PHE A 43 -2.07 -0.59 -16.21
CA PHE A 43 -2.56 -1.52 -15.20
C PHE A 43 -2.91 -2.82 -15.90
N ASP A 44 -2.01 -3.80 -15.80
CA ASP A 44 -2.28 -5.18 -16.19
C ASP A 44 -2.85 -5.93 -14.98
N PRO A 45 -4.15 -6.27 -14.97
CA PRO A 45 -4.77 -6.98 -13.85
C PRO A 45 -4.16 -8.37 -13.60
N HIS A 46 -3.38 -8.92 -14.54
CA HIS A 46 -2.70 -10.21 -14.40
C HIS A 46 -1.30 -10.11 -13.77
N THR A 47 -0.82 -8.90 -13.46
CA THR A 47 0.42 -8.68 -12.68
C THR A 47 0.16 -8.65 -11.18
N ALA A 48 1.15 -9.07 -10.41
CA ALA A 48 1.06 -9.04 -8.95
C ALA A 48 1.11 -7.59 -8.46
N ARG A 49 0.04 -7.16 -7.78
CA ARG A 49 -0.07 -5.80 -7.21
C ARG A 49 -0.86 -5.85 -5.92
N THR A 50 -0.49 -5.00 -4.97
CA THR A 50 -1.23 -4.84 -3.71
C THR A 50 -1.94 -3.50 -3.69
N PHE A 51 -3.26 -3.51 -3.46
CA PHE A 51 -4.04 -2.31 -3.19
C PHE A 51 -4.35 -2.20 -1.70
N ARG A 52 -4.06 -1.04 -1.12
CA ARG A 52 -4.25 -0.70 0.29
C ARG A 52 -5.46 0.18 0.43
N LEU A 53 -6.49 -0.36 1.08
CA LEU A 53 -7.79 0.26 1.23
C LEU A 53 -8.03 0.56 2.71
N THR A 54 -8.65 1.71 2.99
CA THR A 54 -9.37 1.90 4.27
C THR A 54 -10.86 1.98 3.98
N MET A 55 -11.67 1.36 4.83
CA MET A 55 -13.13 1.41 4.71
C MET A 55 -13.76 1.31 6.10
N ASN A 56 -14.89 1.99 6.31
CA ASN A 56 -15.70 1.76 7.51
C ASN A 56 -16.35 0.37 7.52
N ASP A 57 -16.81 -0.09 8.69
CA ASP A 57 -17.37 -1.43 8.87
C ASP A 57 -18.53 -1.75 7.92
N TYR A 58 -19.38 -0.76 7.65
CA TYR A 58 -20.51 -0.92 6.73
C TYR A 58 -20.05 -1.17 5.29
N ALA A 59 -19.07 -0.40 4.82
CA ALA A 59 -18.50 -0.53 3.49
C ALA A 59 -17.74 -1.86 3.34
N GLN A 60 -16.99 -2.28 4.36
CA GLN A 60 -16.32 -3.58 4.38
C GLN A 60 -17.33 -4.73 4.19
N LEU A 61 -18.42 -4.71 4.98
CA LEU A 61 -19.45 -5.75 4.94
C LEU A 61 -20.18 -5.79 3.59
N ARG A 62 -20.41 -4.62 2.97
CA ARG A 62 -21.17 -4.52 1.71
C ARG A 62 -20.34 -4.74 0.45
N LEU A 63 -19.07 -4.34 0.44
CA LEU A 63 -18.25 -4.29 -0.77
C LEU A 63 -17.26 -5.45 -0.88
N LEU A 64 -16.58 -5.82 0.22
CA LEU A 64 -15.47 -6.79 0.16
C LEU A 64 -15.86 -8.16 -0.41
N PRO A 65 -17.01 -8.78 -0.04
CA PRO A 65 -17.35 -10.11 -0.55
C PRO A 65 -17.48 -10.13 -2.08
N GLY A 66 -18.15 -9.12 -2.64
CA GLY A 66 -18.33 -8.98 -4.09
C GLY A 66 -17.03 -8.61 -4.81
N LEU A 67 -16.25 -7.69 -4.22
CA LEU A 67 -14.98 -7.25 -4.79
C LEU A 67 -13.96 -8.40 -4.86
N VAL A 68 -13.78 -9.14 -3.77
CA VAL A 68 -12.86 -10.30 -3.72
C VAL A 68 -13.28 -11.36 -4.73
N THR A 69 -14.58 -11.65 -4.83
CA THR A 69 -15.10 -12.62 -5.82
C THR A 69 -14.76 -12.20 -7.24
N ARG A 70 -14.93 -10.91 -7.56
CA ARG A 70 -14.65 -10.38 -8.91
C ARG A 70 -13.16 -10.32 -9.22
N LEU A 71 -12.33 -9.97 -8.23
CA LEU A 71 -10.87 -9.95 -8.37
C LEU A 71 -10.28 -11.34 -8.59
N LYS A 72 -10.84 -12.39 -7.99
CA LYS A 72 -10.39 -13.77 -8.26
C LYS A 72 -10.43 -14.13 -9.74
N THR A 73 -11.40 -13.60 -10.49
CA THR A 73 -11.53 -13.86 -11.92
C THR A 73 -10.77 -12.86 -12.77
N LEU A 74 -10.92 -11.56 -12.47
CA LEU A 74 -10.38 -10.50 -13.33
C LEU A 74 -8.89 -10.23 -13.07
N ALA A 75 -8.44 -10.40 -11.82
CA ALA A 75 -7.10 -10.01 -11.39
C ALA A 75 -6.57 -10.96 -10.29
N PRO A 76 -6.35 -12.26 -10.60
CA PRO A 76 -6.07 -13.29 -9.59
C PRO A 76 -4.74 -13.09 -8.83
N ARG A 77 -3.85 -12.25 -9.35
CA ARG A 77 -2.57 -11.92 -8.71
C ARG A 77 -2.62 -10.65 -7.86
N VAL A 78 -3.75 -9.95 -7.86
CA VAL A 78 -3.94 -8.77 -7.03
C VAL A 78 -4.24 -9.17 -5.59
N THR A 79 -3.57 -8.51 -4.65
CA THR A 79 -3.82 -8.61 -3.21
C THR A 79 -4.53 -7.35 -2.73
N LEU A 80 -5.58 -7.51 -1.91
CA LEU A 80 -6.20 -6.40 -1.20
C LEU A 80 -5.75 -6.41 0.27
N GLU A 81 -5.15 -5.32 0.71
CA GLU A 81 -4.89 -5.04 2.12
C GLU A 81 -5.94 -4.03 2.60
N VAL A 82 -6.86 -4.48 3.46
CA VAL A 82 -7.93 -3.62 3.98
C VAL A 82 -7.65 -3.35 5.46
N ARG A 83 -7.62 -2.07 5.83
CA ARG A 83 -7.41 -1.64 7.21
C ARG A 83 -8.64 -0.88 7.72
N PRO A 84 -8.96 -0.95 9.02
CA PRO A 84 -9.97 -0.09 9.64
C PRO A 84 -9.53 1.38 9.58
N ASP A 85 -10.50 2.28 9.64
CA ASP A 85 -10.22 3.71 9.82
C ASP A 85 -9.80 3.97 11.28
N GLU A 86 -8.49 4.03 11.52
CA GLU A 86 -7.90 4.20 12.86
C GLU A 86 -7.66 5.68 13.25
N GLY A 87 -8.31 6.65 12.58
CA GLY A 87 -8.30 8.05 13.00
C GLY A 87 -7.00 8.82 12.73
N ALA A 88 -5.99 8.20 12.11
CA ALA A 88 -4.88 8.90 11.49
C ALA A 88 -5.37 9.71 10.27
N SER A 89 -4.65 10.76 9.87
CA SER A 89 -5.06 11.60 8.74
C SER A 89 -5.04 10.81 7.42
N ILE A 90 -6.20 10.30 7.01
CA ILE A 90 -6.42 9.63 5.72
C ILE A 90 -5.86 10.47 4.55
N PRO A 91 -6.08 11.79 4.48
CA PRO A 91 -5.48 12.62 3.42
C PRO A 91 -3.95 12.51 3.35
N ALA A 92 -3.26 12.48 4.50
CA ALA A 92 -1.81 12.36 4.53
C ALA A 92 -1.35 10.96 4.07
N GLN A 93 -2.08 9.91 4.43
CA GLN A 93 -1.79 8.53 4.01
C GLN A 93 -2.04 8.31 2.52
N LEU A 94 -3.07 8.94 1.95
CA LEU A 94 -3.31 8.92 0.51
C LEU A 94 -2.20 9.68 -0.23
N ALA A 95 -1.80 10.85 0.27
CA ALA A 95 -0.74 11.64 -0.33
C ALA A 95 0.65 10.96 -0.27
N SER A 96 0.94 10.21 0.79
CA SER A 96 2.17 9.43 0.91
C SER A 96 2.15 8.10 0.15
N GLY A 97 0.98 7.69 -0.33
CA GLY A 97 0.72 6.37 -0.93
C GLY A 97 0.60 5.23 0.10
N GLU A 98 0.62 5.50 1.40
CA GLU A 98 0.36 4.48 2.42
C GLU A 98 -1.02 3.83 2.29
N LEU A 99 -1.99 4.60 1.81
CA LEU A 99 -3.29 4.16 1.32
C LEU A 99 -3.40 4.47 -0.17
N ASP A 100 -4.00 3.55 -0.91
CA ASP A 100 -4.32 3.74 -2.32
C ASP A 100 -5.77 4.24 -2.51
N LEU A 101 -6.67 3.94 -1.56
CA LEU A 101 -8.07 4.36 -1.58
C LEU A 101 -8.68 4.41 -0.17
N ALA A 102 -9.65 5.31 0.04
CA ALA A 102 -10.50 5.39 1.22
C ALA A 102 -11.98 5.43 0.82
N ILE A 103 -12.83 4.67 1.51
CA ILE A 103 -14.29 4.55 1.26
C ILE A 103 -15.10 4.79 2.53
#